data_AF-A0A3D8HB83-F1
#
_entry.id   AF-A0A3D8HB83-F1
#
_cell.length_a   1.000
_cell.length_b   1.000
_cell.length_c   1.000
_cell.angle_alpha   90.00
_cell.angle_beta   90.00
_cell.angle_gamma   90.00
#
_symmetry.space_group_name_H-M   'P 1'
#
loop_
_entity.id
_entity.type
_entity.pdbx_description
1 polymer ?
#
loop_
_entity_poly.entity_id
_entity_poly.type
_entity_poly.pdbx_seq_one_letter_code
_entity_poly.pdbx_strand_id
1 'polypeptide(L)' 'MIMSRKSTIITVEPPSYTTSAEKLEITGVECPYCLGRGVWHEQVGYNQYADYTCGVCKGHKKIKAVITIDWVPDE' A
#
# COMPACT_ATOMS: atom_id res chain seq x y z
N MET A 1 22.24 13.44 3.02
CA MET A 1 21.73 12.20 3.65
C MET A 1 21.40 11.21 2.54
N ILE A 2 22.10 10.09 2.48
CA ILE A 2 21.82 9.02 1.51
C ILE A 2 20.76 8.14 2.16
N MET A 3 19.52 8.18 1.69
CA MET A 3 18.48 7.26 2.14
C MET A 3 18.59 5.93 1.37
N SER A 4 18.71 4.82 2.09
CA SER A 4 18.59 3.48 1.52
C SER A 4 17.21 3.31 0.90
N ARG A 5 17.14 2.87 -0.36
CA ARG A 5 15.89 2.58 -1.06
C ARG A 5 15.66 1.07 -1.04
N LYS A 6 14.47 0.64 -0.62
CA LYS A 6 14.03 -0.74 -0.75
C LYS A 6 13.32 -0.90 -2.10
N SER A 7 13.86 -1.74 -2.98
CA SER A 7 13.21 -2.13 -4.23
C SER A 7 12.74 -3.58 -4.16
N THR A 8 11.58 -3.86 -4.75
CA THR A 8 11.07 -5.22 -4.94
C THR A 8 10.93 -5.42 -6.44
N ILE A 9 11.63 -6.42 -6.98
CA ILE A 9 11.58 -6.79 -8.40
C ILE A 9 10.68 -8.02 -8.50
N ILE A 10 9.73 -7.98 -9.43
CA ILE A 10 8.84 -9.10 -9.73
C ILE A 10 9.22 -9.58 -11.12
N THR A 11 9.64 -10.83 -11.22
CA THR A 11 9.86 -11.51 -12.50
C THR A 11 8.56 -12.21 -12.87
N VAL A 12 8.03 -11.90 -14.04
CA VAL A 12 6.77 -12.45 -14.55
C VAL A 12 7.11 -13.55 -15.54
N GLU A 13 6.83 -14.81 -15.20
CA GLU A 13 7.11 -15.99 -16.03
C GLU A 13 5.80 -16.74 -16.28
N PRO A 14 5.54 -17.22 -17.51
CA PRO A 14 4.30 -17.90 -17.83
C PRO A 14 4.16 -19.15 -16.95
N PRO A 15 3.02 -19.34 -16.26
CA PRO A 15 2.82 -20.49 -15.41
C PRO A 15 2.81 -21.76 -16.27
N SER A 16 3.40 -22.83 -15.75
CA SER A 16 3.45 -24.14 -16.43
C SER A 16 2.06 -24.80 -16.54
N TYR A 17 1.07 -24.25 -15.83
CA TYR A 17 -0.29 -24.77 -15.72
C TYR A 17 -1.30 -23.63 -15.95
N THR A 18 -2.55 -24.03 -16.20
CA THR A 18 -3.74 -23.23 -16.56
C THR A 18 -4.20 -22.23 -15.49
N THR A 19 -3.29 -21.46 -14.90
CA THR A 19 -3.66 -20.32 -14.06
C THR A 19 -3.93 -19.13 -14.96
N SER A 20 -5.19 -18.69 -14.99
CA SER A 20 -5.62 -17.52 -15.75
C SER A 20 -5.17 -16.19 -15.12
N ALA A 21 -4.99 -16.16 -13.78
CA ALA A 21 -4.62 -14.96 -13.06
C ALA A 21 -3.75 -15.25 -11.83
N GLU A 22 -2.66 -14.50 -11.66
CA GLU A 22 -1.82 -14.51 -10.47
C GLU A 22 -2.04 -13.25 -9.65
N LYS A 23 -2.02 -13.39 -8.33
CA LYS A 23 -2.17 -12.27 -7.39
C LYS A 23 -1.00 -12.21 -6.43
N LEU A 24 -0.25 -11.13 -6.48
CA LEU A 24 0.85 -10.84 -5.56
C LEU A 24 0.47 -9.67 -4.65
N GLU A 25 0.79 -9.78 -3.36
CA GLU A 25 0.57 -8.70 -2.39
C GLU A 25 1.91 -8.26 -1.77
N ILE A 26 2.29 -7.00 -2.00
CA ILE A 26 3.39 -6.36 -1.28
C ILE A 26 2.80 -5.66 -0.06
N THR A 27 3.07 -6.21 1.12
CA THR A 27 2.49 -5.72 2.38
C THR A 27 3.53 -4.95 3.22
N GLY A 28 3.03 -4.20 4.21
CA GLY A 28 3.89 -3.55 5.21
C GLY A 28 4.57 -2.26 4.74
N VAL A 29 4.15 -1.69 3.61
CA VAL A 29 4.66 -0.41 3.14
C VAL A 29 4.12 0.69 4.05
N GLU A 30 5.01 1.50 4.62
CA GLU A 30 4.58 2.62 5.46
C GLU A 30 3.76 3.62 4.63
N CYS A 31 2.66 4.12 5.19
CA CYS A 31 1.82 5.08 4.48
C CYS A 31 2.63 6.36 4.20
N PRO A 32 2.91 6.72 2.94
CA PRO A 32 3.75 7.87 2.63
C PRO A 32 3.06 9.20 2.97
N TYR A 33 1.72 9.20 3.04
CA TYR A 33 0.94 10.41 3.33
C TYR A 33 0.96 10.80 4.81
N CYS A 34 0.82 9.82 5.71
CA CYS A 34 0.81 10.08 7.15
C CYS A 34 2.11 9.68 7.85
N LEU A 35 3.10 9.17 7.12
CA LEU A 35 4.39 8.69 7.66
C LEU A 35 4.19 7.78 8.88
N GLY A 36 3.32 6.78 8.73
CA GLY A 36 3.02 5.82 9.81
C GLY A 36 2.16 6.35 10.97
N ARG A 37 1.70 7.62 10.95
CA ARG A 37 0.91 8.21 12.04
C ARG A 37 -0.53 7.69 12.13
N GLY A 38 -1.22 7.57 10.99
CA GLY A 38 -2.57 7.01 10.86
C GLY A 38 -3.71 7.98 11.20
N VAL A 39 -3.57 8.80 12.24
CA VAL A 39 -4.57 9.78 12.67
C VAL A 39 -3.88 11.09 13.10
N TRP A 40 -4.54 12.22 12.87
CA TRP A 40 -4.15 13.53 13.38
C TRP A 40 -5.20 14.03 14.37
N HIS A 41 -4.75 14.61 15.47
CA HIS A 41 -5.61 15.24 16.47
C HIS A 41 -5.46 16.75 16.33
N GLU A 42 -6.57 17.45 16.11
CA GLU A 42 -6.61 18.91 16.03
C GLU A 42 -7.60 19.43 17.05
N GLN A 43 -7.21 20.50 17.75
CA GLN A 43 -8.10 21.16 18.68
C GLN A 43 -9.05 22.08 17.91
N VAL A 44 -10.34 21.76 17.93
CA VAL A 44 -11.39 22.51 17.22
C VAL A 44 -12.15 23.50 18.12
N GLY A 45 -11.90 23.46 19.44
CA GLY A 45 -12.52 24.35 20.41
C GLY A 45 -11.89 24.28 21.80
N TYR A 46 -12.43 25.05 22.75
CA TYR A 46 -11.99 24.98 24.15
C TYR A 46 -12.28 23.58 24.70
N ASN A 47 -11.22 22.82 24.98
CA ASN A 47 -11.28 21.43 25.44
C ASN A 47 -12.00 20.47 24.46
N GLN A 48 -12.01 20.77 23.16
CA GLN A 48 -12.61 19.92 22.11
C GLN A 48 -11.55 19.55 21.07
N TYR A 49 -11.40 18.26 20.82
CA TYR A 49 -10.46 17.69 19.84
C TYR A 49 -11.22 16.92 18.78
N ALA A 50 -10.82 17.10 17.52
CA ALA A 50 -11.29 16.33 16.39
C ALA A 50 -10.18 15.40 15.90
N ASP A 51 -10.57 14.17 15.60
CA ASP A 51 -9.69 13.13 15.09
C ASP A 51 -9.87 13.02 13.57
N TYR A 52 -8.82 13.33 12.85
CA TYR A 52 -8.78 13.20 11.40
C TYR A 52 -8.05 11.92 11.04
N THR A 53 -8.78 10.97 10.48
CA THR A 53 -8.19 9.70 10.02
C THR A 53 -7.51 9.91 8.68
N CYS A 54 -6.35 9.26 8.48
CA CYS A 54 -5.66 9.33 7.20
C CYS A 54 -6.51 8.79 6.05
N GLY A 55 -6.84 9.62 5.06
CA GLY A 55 -7.65 9.20 3.91
C GLY A 55 -7.01 8.10 3.05
N VAL A 56 -5.68 7.99 3.07
CA VAL A 56 -4.93 6.99 2.28
C VAL A 56 -4.90 5.63 2.96
N CYS A 57 -4.35 5.55 4.19
CA CYS A 57 -4.26 4.28 4.91
C CYS A 57 -5.47 3.99 5.80
N LYS A 58 -6.46 4.88 5.86
CA LYS A 58 -7.67 4.78 6.70
C LYS A 58 -7.36 4.45 8.16
N GLY A 59 -6.29 5.02 8.70
CA GLY A 59 -5.85 4.78 10.08
C GLY A 59 -4.96 3.55 10.28
N HIS A 60 -4.78 2.69 9.27
CA HIS A 60 -3.98 1.46 9.38
C HIS A 60 -2.46 1.69 9.41
N LYS A 61 -1.99 2.93 9.22
CA LYS A 61 -0.56 3.35 9.25
C LYS A 61 0.32 2.79 8.13
N LYS A 62 -0.08 1.67 7.54
CA LYS A 62 0.59 0.98 6.44
C LYS A 62 -0.39 0.78 5.28
N ILE A 63 0.15 0.65 4.09
CA ILE A 63 -0.57 0.32 2.87
C ILE A 63 0.01 -0.96 2.28
N LYS A 64 -0.77 -1.59 1.39
CA LYS A 64 -0.31 -2.73 0.60
C LYS A 64 -0.52 -2.44 -0.88
N ALA A 65 0.40 -2.89 -1.72
CA ALA A 65 0.20 -2.93 -3.16
C ALA A 65 -0.30 -4.34 -3.52
N VAL A 66 -1.36 -4.39 -4.31
CA VAL A 66 -1.90 -5.64 -4.86
C VAL A 66 -1.64 -5.60 -6.35
N ILE A 67 -0.94 -6.61 -6.85
CA ILE A 67 -0.55 -6.74 -8.25
C ILE A 67 -1.26 -7.98 -8.78
N THR A 68 -2.04 -7.78 -9.83
CA THR A 68 -2.77 -8.85 -10.53
C THR A 68 -2.12 -9.00 -11.89
N ILE A 69 -1.74 -10.21 -12.25
CA ILE A 69 -1.16 -10.56 -13.54
C ILE A 69 -2.15 -11.48 -14.23
N ASP A 70 -2.74 -11.01 -15.32
CA ASP A 70 -3.66 -11.79 -16.13
C ASP A 70 -2.93 -12.33 -17.36
N TRP A 71 -3.01 -13.65 -17.57
CA TRP A 71 -2.40 -14.31 -18.71
C TRP A 71 -3.42 -14.45 -19.82
N VAL A 72 -3.20 -13.75 -20.93
CA VAL A 72 -4.05 -13.79 -22.12
C VAL A 72 -3.27 -14.27 -23.34
N PRO A 73 -3.90 -14.93 -24.32
CA PRO A 73 -3.25 -15.24 -25.59
C PRO A 73 -2.73 -13.96 -26.26
N ASP A 74 -1.53 -14.06 -26.83
CA ASP A 74 -0.96 -13.04 -27.71
C ASP A 74 -1.45 -13.32 -29.14
N GLU A 75 -2.02 -12.32 -29.82
CA GLU A 75 -2.55 -12.46 -31.20
C GLU A 75 -1.45 -12.43 -32.28
#